data_AF-A0A1G4TXA4-F1
#
_entry.id   AF-A0A1G4TXA4-F1
#
_cell.length_a   1.000
_cell.length_b   1.000
_cell.length_c   1.000
_cell.angle_alpha   90.00
_cell.angle_beta   90.00
_cell.angle_gamma   90.00
#
_symmetry.space_group_name_H-M   'P 1'
#
loop_
_entity.id
_entity.type
_entity.pdbx_description
1 polymer ?
#
loop_
_entity_poly.entity_id
_entity_poly.type
_entity_poly.pdbx_seq_one_letter_code
_entity_poly.pdbx_strand_id
1 'polypeptide(L)'
;MYLLPKVSFGAVSTKYVYDALGRVIGALYPNGTSTFYTYDATGNRTSKRSGAGINSQGFDPDFYRIYYPDILYAGVDPYVHFQNGGWSARRRPSAYFDTNWYLDTYTDVAATNVNPLDHYSNGGWREGRNPSMYFNTNLYLQNYPDIAAANVNPYWHFISAGIYEGRSPFGAALSF
;
A
#
# COMPACT_ATOMS: atom_id res chain seq x y z
N MET A 1 -24.27 21.51 9.23
CA MET A 1 -22.82 21.74 9.33
C MET A 1 -22.32 20.98 10.55
N TYR A 2 -21.87 19.74 10.36
CA TYR A 2 -21.36 18.91 11.47
C TYR A 2 -19.84 18.98 11.48
N LEU A 3 -19.29 19.68 12.46
CA LEU A 3 -17.89 19.58 12.85
C LEU A 3 -17.76 18.31 13.68
N LEU A 4 -17.01 17.31 13.19
CA LEU A 4 -16.56 16.21 14.06
C LEU A 4 -15.58 16.77 15.10
N PRO A 5 -15.61 16.26 16.35
CA PRO A 5 -14.73 16.73 17.40
C PRO A 5 -13.28 16.53 16.97
N LYS A 6 -12.51 17.62 17.04
CA LYS A 6 -11.07 17.63 16.80
C LYS A 6 -10.41 16.84 17.93
N VAL A 7 -10.22 15.54 17.75
CA VAL A 7 -9.46 14.72 18.70
C VAL A 7 -7.99 15.08 18.52
N SER A 8 -7.53 15.97 19.38
CA SER A 8 -6.13 16.38 19.51
C SER A 8 -5.56 15.71 20.75
N PHE A 9 -4.77 14.67 20.59
CA PHE A 9 -3.96 14.13 21.68
C PHE A 9 -2.56 13.74 21.16
N GLY A 10 -1.54 14.45 21.66
CA GLY A 10 -0.11 14.16 21.47
C GLY A 10 0.49 14.53 20.12
N ALA A 11 0.74 15.82 19.84
CA ALA A 11 1.66 16.43 18.86
C ALA A 11 1.86 15.80 17.43
N VAL A 12 1.07 14.83 17.01
CA VAL A 12 1.25 14.01 15.80
C VAL A 12 -0.10 14.00 15.07
N SER A 13 -0.48 15.13 14.47
CA SER A 13 -1.77 15.27 13.77
C SER A 13 -1.64 14.97 12.27
N THR A 14 -2.37 13.97 11.77
CA THR A 14 -2.56 13.81 10.31
C THR A 14 -3.45 14.93 9.80
N LYS A 15 -2.99 15.67 8.78
CA LYS A 15 -3.77 16.72 8.12
C LYS A 15 -4.44 16.15 6.88
N TYR A 16 -5.76 16.25 6.79
CA TYR A 16 -6.50 15.88 5.59
C TYR A 16 -6.77 17.12 4.73
N VAL A 17 -6.54 16.96 3.42
CA VAL A 17 -6.88 17.92 2.38
C VAL A 17 -8.13 17.42 1.69
N TYR A 18 -9.10 18.29 1.50
CA TYR A 18 -10.40 17.97 0.91
C TYR A 18 -10.63 18.76 -0.37
N ASP A 19 -11.40 18.20 -1.31
CA ASP A 19 -11.94 18.95 -2.45
C ASP A 19 -13.22 19.72 -2.08
N ALA A 20 -13.79 20.44 -3.05
CA ALA A 20 -15.02 21.22 -2.88
C ALA A 20 -16.27 20.37 -2.53
N LEU A 21 -16.21 19.06 -2.75
CA LEU A 21 -17.27 18.10 -2.41
C LEU A 21 -17.03 17.44 -1.03
N GLY A 22 -15.99 17.85 -0.30
CA GLY A 22 -15.65 17.29 1.01
C GLY A 22 -14.96 15.93 0.95
N ARG A 23 -14.48 15.49 -0.21
CA ARG A 23 -13.76 14.22 -0.38
C ARG A 23 -12.28 14.42 -0.08
N VAL A 24 -11.65 13.46 0.59
CA VAL A 24 -10.21 13.53 0.95
C VAL A 24 -9.35 13.38 -0.30
N ILE A 25 -8.69 14.44 -0.76
CA ILE A 25 -7.74 14.43 -1.87
C ILE A 25 -6.28 14.33 -1.42
N GLY A 26 -6.03 14.49 -0.12
CA GLY A 26 -4.70 14.39 0.45
C GLY A 26 -4.71 14.06 1.95
N ALA A 27 -3.72 13.34 2.41
CA ALA A 27 -3.40 13.14 3.80
C ALA A 27 -1.91 13.47 3.98
N LEU A 28 -1.58 14.47 4.79
CA LEU A 28 -0.21 14.79 5.18
C LEU A 28 0.02 14.24 6.58
N TYR A 29 1.02 13.38 6.71
CA TYR A 29 1.36 12.73 7.95
C TYR A 29 2.44 13.52 8.70
N PRO A 30 2.51 13.43 10.03
CA PRO A 30 3.47 14.19 10.84
C PRO A 30 4.94 13.92 10.54
N ASN A 31 5.26 12.78 9.92
CA ASN A 31 6.59 12.39 9.48
C ASN A 31 6.98 13.03 8.11
N GLY A 32 6.17 13.93 7.57
CA GLY A 32 6.41 14.58 6.28
C GLY A 32 6.01 13.77 5.05
N THR A 33 5.56 12.51 5.23
CA THR A 33 4.97 11.72 4.15
C THR A 33 3.54 12.19 3.86
N SER A 34 3.03 11.83 2.70
CA SER A 34 1.68 12.18 2.27
C SER A 34 1.06 11.07 1.45
N THR A 35 -0.27 11.03 1.38
CA THR A 35 -1.01 10.22 0.40
C THR A 35 -1.98 11.15 -0.31
N PHE A 36 -1.96 11.14 -1.64
CA PHE A 36 -2.88 11.90 -2.48
C PHE A 36 -3.84 10.95 -3.17
N TYR A 37 -5.05 11.43 -3.41
CA TYR A 37 -6.09 10.69 -4.09
C TYR A 37 -6.68 11.54 -5.20
N THR A 38 -6.99 10.93 -6.33
CA THR A 38 -7.83 11.53 -7.36
C THR A 38 -9.18 10.84 -7.40
N TYR A 39 -10.20 11.56 -7.88
CA TYR A 39 -11.56 11.05 -7.98
C TYR A 39 -12.15 11.39 -9.35
N ASP A 40 -13.05 10.54 -9.83
CA ASP A 40 -13.91 10.86 -10.97
C ASP A 40 -15.09 11.77 -10.58
N ALA A 41 -15.90 12.15 -11.56
CA ALA A 41 -17.09 12.97 -11.38
C ALA A 41 -18.19 12.28 -10.54
N THR A 42 -18.16 10.95 -10.43
CA THR A 42 -19.14 10.14 -9.69
C THR A 42 -18.74 9.86 -8.24
N GLY A 43 -17.54 10.23 -7.82
CA GLY A 43 -17.06 10.00 -6.45
C GLY A 43 -16.17 8.78 -6.28
N ASN A 44 -15.88 8.03 -7.34
CA ASN A 44 -14.98 6.89 -7.22
C ASN A 44 -13.54 7.39 -7.24
N ARG A 45 -12.70 6.78 -6.40
CA ARG A 45 -11.26 7.06 -6.38
C ARG A 45 -10.62 6.50 -7.66
N THR A 46 -9.84 7.32 -8.35
CA THR A 46 -9.16 6.96 -9.62
C THR A 46 -7.66 6.75 -9.45
N SER A 47 -7.07 7.20 -8.35
CA SER A 47 -5.69 6.88 -7.99
C SER A 47 -5.43 7.05 -6.50
N LYS A 48 -4.37 6.39 -6.01
CA LYS A 48 -3.77 6.58 -4.69
C LYS A 48 -2.27 6.71 -4.85
N ARG A 49 -1.70 7.87 -4.51
CA ARG A 49 -0.26 8.15 -4.62
C ARG A 49 0.33 8.55 -3.28
N SER A 50 1.27 7.79 -2.76
CA SER A 50 2.05 8.21 -1.60
C SER A 50 3.16 9.19 -2.02
N GLY A 51 3.23 10.37 -1.40
CA GLY A 51 4.22 11.42 -1.63
C GLY A 51 5.25 11.55 -0.49
N ALA A 52 6.52 11.73 -0.88
CA ALA A 52 7.76 11.93 -0.10
C ALA A 52 8.64 10.68 0.09
N GLY A 53 9.76 10.66 -0.66
CA GLY A 53 11.15 10.22 -0.38
C GLY A 53 11.51 9.01 0.51
N ILE A 54 10.57 8.32 1.13
CA ILE A 54 10.79 7.09 1.90
C ILE A 54 10.11 5.98 1.10
N ASN A 55 10.74 4.80 0.98
CA ASN A 55 10.23 3.66 0.19
C ASN A 55 8.96 3.05 0.81
N SER A 56 7.86 3.79 0.86
CA SER A 56 6.54 3.32 1.28
C SER A 56 5.79 2.61 0.14
N GLN A 57 6.48 2.22 -0.93
CA GLN A 57 5.86 1.53 -2.06
C GLN A 57 5.27 0.22 -1.55
N GLY A 58 3.98 0.00 -1.81
CA GLY A 58 3.30 -1.21 -1.38
C GLY A 58 2.74 -1.18 0.05
N PHE A 59 2.94 -0.09 0.80
CA PHE A 59 2.34 0.08 2.13
C PHE A 59 1.01 0.85 2.03
N ASP A 60 -0.04 0.33 2.65
CA ASP A 60 -1.33 0.99 2.77
C ASP A 60 -1.60 1.40 4.24
N PRO A 61 -1.42 2.69 4.59
CA PRO A 61 -1.64 3.17 5.96
C PRO A 61 -3.10 3.12 6.39
N ASP A 62 -4.06 3.22 5.46
CA ASP A 62 -5.49 3.17 5.78
C ASP A 62 -5.87 1.73 6.15
N PHE A 63 -5.43 0.76 5.33
CA PHE A 63 -5.55 -0.66 5.63
C PHE A 63 -4.90 -0.99 6.97
N TYR A 64 -3.66 -0.56 7.19
CA TYR A 64 -2.89 -0.95 8.38
C TYR A 64 -3.56 -0.46 9.68
N ARG A 65 -4.08 0.77 9.72
CA ARG A 65 -4.79 1.29 10.89
C ARG A 65 -6.11 0.58 11.16
N ILE A 66 -6.85 0.27 10.10
CA ILE A 66 -8.16 -0.39 10.22
C ILE A 66 -7.99 -1.84 10.64
N TYR A 67 -7.01 -2.53 10.05
CA TYR A 67 -6.75 -3.95 10.30
C TYR A 67 -6.04 -4.20 11.64
N TYR A 68 -5.27 -3.21 12.14
CA TYR A 68 -4.57 -3.27 13.42
C TYR A 68 -5.04 -2.14 14.38
N PRO A 69 -6.16 -2.33 15.11
CA PRO A 69 -6.74 -1.30 15.98
C PRO A 69 -5.79 -0.81 17.08
N ASP A 70 -4.86 -1.64 17.53
CA ASP A 70 -3.83 -1.24 18.50
C ASP A 70 -2.97 -0.06 18.00
N ILE A 71 -2.76 0.02 16.69
CA ILE A 71 -2.03 1.13 16.03
C ILE A 71 -2.88 2.39 15.99
N LEU A 72 -4.19 2.22 15.76
CA LEU A 72 -5.15 3.32 15.77
C LEU A 72 -5.23 3.99 17.14
N TYR A 73 -5.22 3.20 18.23
CA TYR A 73 -5.30 3.72 19.60
C TYR A 73 -3.98 4.29 20.11
N ALA A 74 -2.84 3.77 19.64
CA ALA A 74 -1.52 4.23 20.08
C ALA A 74 -1.11 5.59 19.49
N GLY A 75 -1.78 6.08 18.44
CA GLY A 75 -1.44 7.33 17.78
C GLY A 75 -0.07 7.31 17.06
N VAL A 76 0.47 6.11 16.81
CA VAL A 76 1.76 5.91 16.15
C VAL A 76 1.59 5.97 14.63
N ASP A 77 2.61 6.48 13.93
CA ASP A 77 2.62 6.42 12.46
C ASP A 77 2.63 4.95 11.98
N PRO A 78 1.68 4.53 11.14
CA PRO A 78 1.55 3.13 10.73
C PRO A 78 2.77 2.60 9.99
N TYR A 79 3.39 3.41 9.14
CA TYR A 79 4.54 2.97 8.35
C TYR A 79 5.78 2.84 9.24
N VAL A 80 6.03 3.81 10.11
CA VAL A 80 7.11 3.72 11.12
C VAL A 80 6.90 2.52 12.04
N HIS A 81 5.67 2.27 12.50
CA HIS A 81 5.37 1.07 13.28
C HIS A 81 5.67 -0.20 12.48
N PHE A 82 5.28 -0.24 11.21
CA PHE A 82 5.56 -1.38 10.35
C PHE A 82 7.06 -1.63 10.23
N GLN A 83 7.85 -0.60 9.93
CA GLN A 83 9.32 -0.67 9.81
C GLN A 83 10.02 -1.11 11.10
N ASN A 84 9.57 -0.59 12.26
CA ASN A 84 10.21 -0.83 13.56
C ASN A 84 9.87 -2.18 14.20
N GLY A 85 9.04 -3.01 13.57
CA GLY A 85 8.74 -4.34 14.09
C GLY A 85 7.40 -4.92 13.65
N GLY A 86 6.54 -4.14 12.99
CA GLY A 86 5.29 -4.69 12.43
C GLY A 86 5.55 -5.81 11.43
N TRP A 87 6.56 -5.66 10.55
CA TRP A 87 6.89 -6.71 9.59
C TRP A 87 7.44 -7.98 10.25
N SER A 88 8.26 -7.86 11.30
CA SER A 88 8.81 -9.02 12.01
C SER A 88 7.76 -9.72 12.88
N ALA A 89 6.78 -8.96 13.37
CA ALA A 89 5.53 -9.46 13.95
C ALA A 89 4.53 -9.98 12.89
N ARG A 90 4.98 -10.18 11.63
CA ARG A 90 4.21 -10.71 10.50
C ARG A 90 2.93 -9.94 10.15
N ARG A 91 2.87 -8.64 10.48
CA ARG A 91 1.73 -7.79 10.10
C ARG A 91 1.74 -7.50 8.61
N ARG A 92 0.56 -7.42 8.00
CA ARG A 92 0.35 -7.18 6.57
C ARG A 92 0.39 -5.69 6.28
N PRO A 93 1.26 -5.20 5.37
CA PRO A 93 1.34 -3.78 5.07
C PRO A 93 0.18 -3.29 4.18
N SER A 94 -0.57 -4.19 3.55
CA SER A 94 -1.77 -3.87 2.78
C SER A 94 -2.67 -5.10 2.61
N ALA A 95 -3.83 -4.92 1.97
CA ALA A 95 -4.72 -6.02 1.60
C ALA A 95 -4.08 -7.03 0.63
N TYR A 96 -3.14 -6.60 -0.22
CA TYR A 96 -2.59 -7.39 -1.32
C TYR A 96 -1.13 -7.84 -1.11
N PHE A 97 -0.52 -7.48 0.02
CA PHE A 97 0.76 -8.01 0.47
C PHE A 97 0.54 -8.78 1.77
N ASP A 98 1.02 -10.02 1.82
CA ASP A 98 0.89 -10.88 2.99
C ASP A 98 2.27 -11.26 3.51
N THR A 99 2.72 -10.57 4.56
CA THR A 99 4.02 -10.75 5.21
C THR A 99 4.23 -12.18 5.71
N ASN A 100 3.18 -12.79 6.29
CA ASN A 100 3.25 -14.16 6.80
C ASN A 100 3.45 -15.12 5.64
N TRP A 101 2.58 -15.06 4.64
CA TRP A 101 2.65 -15.91 3.46
C TRP A 101 3.97 -15.72 2.69
N TYR A 102 4.44 -14.48 2.55
CA TYR A 102 5.66 -14.16 1.82
C TYR A 102 6.90 -14.80 2.47
N LEU A 103 7.05 -14.66 3.79
CA LEU A 103 8.17 -15.25 4.52
C LEU A 103 8.08 -16.78 4.63
N ASP A 104 6.87 -17.34 4.71
CA ASP A 104 6.68 -18.80 4.71
C ASP A 104 6.93 -19.41 3.32
N THR A 105 6.63 -18.67 2.24
CA THR A 105 6.84 -19.12 0.85
C THR A 105 8.29 -18.95 0.40
N TYR A 106 8.92 -17.84 0.78
CA TYR A 106 10.27 -17.46 0.38
C TYR A 106 11.21 -17.55 1.57
N THR A 107 11.54 -18.78 1.94
CA THR A 107 12.35 -19.09 3.14
C THR A 107 13.78 -18.56 3.04
N ASP A 108 14.30 -18.38 1.82
CA ASP A 108 15.56 -17.70 1.56
C ASP A 108 15.51 -16.22 1.97
N VAL A 109 14.39 -15.53 1.72
CA VAL A 109 14.19 -14.16 2.20
C VAL A 109 14.03 -14.14 3.71
N ALA A 110 13.26 -15.10 4.29
CA ALA A 110 13.13 -15.21 5.73
C ALA A 110 14.48 -15.38 6.43
N ALA A 111 15.41 -16.14 5.84
CA ALA A 111 16.77 -16.32 6.35
C ALA A 111 17.62 -15.03 6.35
N THR A 112 17.29 -14.03 5.51
CA THR A 112 18.00 -12.75 5.48
C THR A 112 17.56 -11.77 6.57
N ASN A 113 16.43 -12.04 7.25
CA ASN A 113 15.83 -11.14 8.24
C ASN A 113 15.64 -9.69 7.74
N VAL A 114 15.34 -9.54 6.45
CA VAL A 114 15.00 -8.25 5.82
C VAL A 114 13.49 -8.09 5.80
N ASN A 115 13.02 -6.84 5.93
CA ASN A 115 11.61 -6.50 5.75
C ASN A 115 11.11 -7.00 4.37
N PRO A 116 10.12 -7.90 4.32
CA PRO A 116 9.70 -8.53 3.08
C PRO A 116 9.08 -7.54 2.07
N LEU A 117 8.46 -6.45 2.54
CA LEU A 117 7.97 -5.41 1.65
C LEU A 117 9.12 -4.68 0.94
N ASP A 118 10.20 -4.41 1.68
CA ASP A 118 11.40 -3.78 1.13
C ASP A 118 12.13 -4.74 0.19
N HIS A 119 12.26 -6.02 0.55
CA HIS A 119 12.83 -7.05 -0.31
C HIS A 119 12.07 -7.12 -1.65
N TYR A 120 10.75 -7.25 -1.59
CA TYR A 120 9.92 -7.30 -2.78
C TYR A 120 10.12 -6.07 -3.64
N SER A 121 10.05 -4.87 -3.05
CA SER A 121 10.12 -3.59 -3.77
C SER A 121 11.48 -3.33 -4.42
N ASN A 122 12.56 -3.72 -3.76
CA ASN A 122 13.92 -3.48 -4.24
C ASN A 122 14.38 -4.47 -5.31
N GLY A 123 13.89 -5.71 -5.29
CA GLY A 123 14.33 -6.75 -6.22
C GLY A 123 13.37 -7.92 -6.41
N GLY A 124 12.61 -8.31 -5.39
CA GLY A 124 11.79 -9.53 -5.42
C GLY A 124 10.77 -9.57 -6.57
N TRP A 125 10.21 -8.43 -6.99
CA TRP A 125 9.33 -8.41 -8.16
C TRP A 125 10.06 -8.70 -9.49
N ARG A 126 11.34 -8.34 -9.61
CA ARG A 126 12.18 -8.68 -10.79
C ARG A 126 12.62 -10.14 -10.77
N GLU A 127 12.65 -10.76 -9.60
CA GLU A 127 12.80 -12.20 -9.42
C GLU A 127 11.49 -12.97 -9.71
N GLY A 128 10.40 -12.26 -10.03
CA GLY A 128 9.09 -12.86 -10.31
C GLY A 128 8.38 -13.39 -9.07
N ARG A 129 8.81 -13.01 -7.86
CA ARG A 129 8.13 -13.38 -6.62
C ARG A 129 6.77 -12.72 -6.54
N ASN A 130 5.82 -13.34 -5.85
CA ASN A 130 4.50 -12.80 -5.59
C ASN A 130 4.46 -12.17 -4.19
N PRO A 131 3.78 -11.04 -3.98
CA PRO A 131 3.68 -10.42 -2.65
C PRO A 131 2.63 -11.09 -1.74
N SER A 132 1.72 -11.86 -2.33
CA SER A 132 0.72 -12.67 -1.64
C SER A 132 0.12 -13.70 -2.60
N MET A 133 -0.75 -14.57 -2.10
CA MET A 133 -1.60 -15.41 -2.96
C MET A 133 -2.65 -14.62 -3.76
N TYR A 134 -2.82 -13.32 -3.50
CA TYR A 134 -3.83 -12.47 -4.14
C TYR A 134 -3.28 -11.58 -5.25
N PHE A 135 -2.01 -11.75 -5.61
CA PHE A 135 -1.36 -11.00 -6.66
C PHE A 135 -0.29 -11.85 -7.35
N ASN A 136 -0.33 -11.93 -8.68
CA ASN A 136 0.67 -12.65 -9.45
C ASN A 136 1.52 -11.68 -10.27
N THR A 137 2.78 -11.49 -9.85
CA THR A 137 3.74 -10.57 -10.45
C THR A 137 3.96 -10.84 -11.93
N ASN A 138 4.20 -12.11 -12.29
CA ASN A 138 4.51 -12.48 -13.66
C ASN A 138 3.28 -12.37 -14.57
N LEU A 139 2.10 -12.84 -14.11
CA LEU A 139 0.87 -12.71 -14.88
C LEU A 139 0.46 -11.25 -15.04
N TYR A 140 0.67 -10.41 -14.03
CA TYR A 140 0.39 -8.99 -14.12
C TYR A 140 1.25 -8.34 -15.21
N LEU A 141 2.57 -8.57 -15.20
CA LEU A 141 3.48 -8.02 -16.21
C LEU A 141 3.22 -8.58 -17.62
N GLN A 142 2.83 -9.85 -17.74
CA GLN A 142 2.49 -10.46 -19.03
C GLN A 142 1.24 -9.84 -19.66
N ASN A 143 0.20 -9.57 -18.85
CA ASN A 143 -1.08 -9.05 -19.33
C ASN A 143 -1.09 -7.53 -19.51
N TYR A 144 -0.15 -6.83 -18.87
CA TYR A 144 -0.04 -5.38 -18.90
C TYR A 144 1.34 -4.96 -19.43
N PRO A 145 1.57 -5.13 -20.76
CA PRO A 145 2.87 -4.90 -21.37
C PRO A 145 3.33 -3.44 -21.29
N ASP A 146 2.41 -2.50 -21.12
CA ASP A 146 2.71 -1.09 -20.84
C ASP A 146 3.47 -0.94 -19.51
N ILE A 147 3.08 -1.70 -18.48
CA ILE A 147 3.73 -1.69 -17.17
C ILE A 147 5.07 -2.43 -17.22
N ALA A 148 5.13 -3.54 -17.95
CA ALA A 148 6.37 -4.26 -18.18
C ALA A 148 7.39 -3.40 -18.94
N ALA A 149 6.97 -2.73 -20.01
CA ALA A 149 7.82 -1.83 -20.79
C ALA A 149 8.29 -0.61 -19.98
N ALA A 150 7.43 -0.10 -19.08
CA ALA A 150 7.81 0.97 -18.16
C ALA A 150 8.75 0.53 -17.03
N ASN A 151 8.99 -0.78 -16.86
CA ASN A 151 9.83 -1.36 -15.81
C ASN A 151 9.44 -0.87 -14.39
N VAL A 152 8.14 -0.74 -14.17
CA VAL A 152 7.56 -0.30 -12.89
C VAL A 152 7.22 -1.53 -12.05
N ASN A 153 7.44 -1.44 -10.73
CA ASN A 153 7.02 -2.47 -9.79
C ASN A 153 5.50 -2.76 -9.98
N PRO A 154 5.11 -3.97 -10.40
CA PRO A 154 3.74 -4.27 -10.82
C PRO A 154 2.75 -4.22 -9.65
N TYR A 155 3.18 -4.66 -8.48
CA TYR A 155 2.36 -4.59 -7.28
C TYR A 155 2.11 -3.14 -6.85
N TRP A 156 3.15 -2.30 -6.88
CA TRP A 156 3.00 -0.87 -6.62
C TRP A 156 2.05 -0.22 -7.62
N HIS A 157 2.23 -0.50 -8.92
CA HIS A 157 1.32 0.00 -9.95
C HIS A 157 -0.13 -0.42 -9.67
N PHE A 158 -0.35 -1.70 -9.36
CA PHE A 158 -1.70 -2.21 -9.11
C PHE A 158 -2.40 -1.47 -7.96
N ILE A 159 -1.76 -1.32 -6.81
CA ILE A 159 -2.43 -0.69 -5.65
C ILE A 159 -2.54 0.84 -5.76
N SER A 160 -1.71 1.48 -6.58
CA SER A 160 -1.71 2.94 -6.76
C SER A 160 -2.60 3.41 -7.90
N ALA A 161 -2.72 2.61 -8.96
CA ALA A 161 -3.49 2.93 -10.17
C ALA A 161 -4.27 1.73 -10.71
N GLY A 162 -3.63 0.57 -10.88
CA GLY A 162 -4.20 -0.56 -11.63
C GLY A 162 -5.56 -1.05 -11.11
N ILE A 163 -5.79 -1.09 -9.80
CA ILE A 163 -7.09 -1.47 -9.22
C ILE A 163 -8.20 -0.47 -9.59
N TYR A 164 -7.85 0.81 -9.71
CA TYR A 164 -8.76 1.89 -10.10
C TYR A 164 -8.93 1.98 -11.63
N GLU A 165 -7.98 1.44 -12.39
CA GLU A 165 -8.08 1.24 -13.84
C GLU A 165 -8.86 -0.04 -14.22
N GLY A 166 -9.33 -0.83 -13.23
CA GLY A 166 -10.02 -2.09 -13.46
C GLY A 166 -9.10 -3.25 -13.87
N ARG A 167 -7.79 -3.11 -13.67
CA ARG A 167 -6.82 -4.20 -13.94
C ARG A 167 -6.94 -5.29 -12.89
N SER A 168 -6.83 -6.55 -13.32
CA SER A 168 -6.85 -7.72 -12.45
C SER A 168 -5.46 -7.99 -11.86
N PRO A 169 -5.34 -8.29 -10.56
CA PRO A 169 -4.07 -8.67 -9.93
C PRO A 169 -3.55 -10.05 -10.36
N PHE A 170 -4.34 -10.82 -11.11
CA PHE A 170 -4.00 -12.15 -11.64
C PHE A 170 -3.83 -12.17 -13.17
N GLY A 171 -3.98 -11.02 -13.84
CA GLY A 171 -4.27 -10.99 -15.27
C GLY A 171 -5.74 -11.28 -15.56
N ALA A 172 -6.20 -11.05 -16.79
CA ALA A 172 -7.57 -11.37 -17.18
C ALA A 172 -7.86 -12.84 -16.82
N ALA A 173 -8.95 -13.09 -16.07
CA ALA A 173 -9.40 -14.45 -15.87
C ALA A 173 -9.60 -15.06 -17.26
N LEU A 174 -8.97 -16.22 -17.53
CA LEU A 174 -9.39 -17.05 -18.64
C LEU A 174 -10.90 -17.19 -18.51
N SER A 175 -11.63 -16.64 -19.48
CA SER A 175 -13.07 -16.83 -19.57
C SER A 175 -13.25 -18.32 -19.82
N PHE A 176 -13.74 -19.05 -18.82
CA PHE A 176 -14.22 -20.43 -18.98
C PHE A 176 -15.62 -20.41 -19.56
#